data_AF-A0A8H7KTE1-F1
#
_entry.id   AF-A0A8H7KTE1-F1
#
_cell.length_a   1.000
_cell.length_b   1.000
_cell.length_c   1.000
_cell.angle_alpha   90.00
_cell.angle_beta   90.00
_cell.angle_gamma   90.00
#
_symmetry.space_group_name_H-M   'P 1'
#
loop_
_entity.id
_entity.type
_entity.pdbx_description
1 polymer ?
#
loop_
_entity_poly.entity_id
_entity_poly.type
_entity_poly.pdbx_seq_one_letter_code
_entity_poly.pdbx_strand_id
1 'polypeptide(L)'
;MPYVALNYNQTTLNKKTLPPVLVISLIFVSSLPVAMPHTLAKSALEIEYVLARHQVLDTHADARTGYLQHSGSGKKYGYGSAPIDKLLMSWLGKGLLNRLLACSRRKTLVIQSCGAAMTNEEHLKIIKGLVHNKYFDLILGYGGVATIPSIIAYSLSKFIVKRITHKQTPRQLIESCIIGDIDAMKACPVIYIVPEKGDVVARFVGHHHPPERVLGFDFHGCGGKGGECEWTPGDTYWRTSKKTFSMECIRCSWRSVNLGTHDFNWITVWGSSHSRIFYYLFPPAIEQVEHFKRNVEKLTKPQDNSGAGKGGKKVTSM
;
A
#
# COMPACT_ATOMS: atom_id res chain seq x y z
N MET A 1 14.18 -21.56 -20.62
CA MET A 1 15.39 -20.97 -19.98
C MET A 1 15.60 -21.67 -18.64
N PRO A 2 16.76 -22.31 -18.38
CA PRO A 2 16.93 -23.09 -17.17
C PRO A 2 17.15 -22.19 -15.95
N TYR A 3 16.46 -22.51 -14.87
CA TYR A 3 16.56 -21.84 -13.57
C TYR A 3 17.93 -22.12 -12.92
N VAL A 4 18.62 -21.06 -12.52
CA VAL A 4 19.80 -21.11 -11.67
C VAL A 4 19.32 -21.15 -10.22
N ALA A 5 19.58 -22.26 -9.52
CA ALA A 5 19.38 -22.36 -8.08
C ALA A 5 20.48 -21.56 -7.36
N LEU A 6 20.10 -20.47 -6.70
CA LEU A 6 20.98 -19.76 -5.77
C LEU A 6 21.01 -20.52 -4.44
N ASN A 7 22.07 -21.30 -4.24
CA ASN A 7 22.46 -21.85 -2.95
C ASN A 7 22.81 -20.67 -2.02
N TYR A 8 21.95 -20.39 -1.04
CA TYR A 8 22.26 -19.41 0.02
C TYR A 8 22.82 -20.15 1.24
N ASN A 9 24.08 -19.86 1.56
CA ASN A 9 24.82 -20.40 2.70
C ASN A 9 24.03 -20.26 4.01
N GLN A 10 23.80 -21.38 4.68
CA GLN A 10 23.33 -21.44 6.07
C GLN A 10 24.39 -20.79 6.97
N THR A 11 24.15 -19.54 7.37
CA THR A 11 24.92 -18.92 8.45
C THR A 11 24.36 -19.38 9.79
N THR A 12 25.21 -20.02 10.58
CA THR A 12 24.95 -20.52 11.93
C THR A 12 24.39 -19.40 12.81
N LEU A 13 23.08 -19.44 13.09
CA LEU A 13 22.41 -18.50 13.98
C LEU A 13 22.81 -18.80 15.44
N ASN A 14 23.64 -17.92 15.98
CA ASN A 14 24.13 -17.96 17.35
C ASN A 14 22.95 -17.76 18.33
N LYS A 15 22.82 -18.65 19.33
CA LYS A 15 21.73 -18.70 20.33
C LYS A 15 21.77 -17.52 21.33
N LYS A 16 21.70 -16.28 20.85
CA LYS A 16 21.40 -15.11 21.68
C LYS A 16 19.90 -14.82 21.58
N THR A 17 19.26 -14.72 22.74
CA THR A 17 17.83 -14.48 22.95
C THR A 17 17.27 -13.41 22.01
N LEU A 18 16.55 -13.87 20.98
CA LEU A 18 15.80 -12.99 20.09
C LEU A 18 14.70 -12.27 20.88
N PRO A 19 14.45 -10.97 20.62
CA PRO A 19 13.32 -10.30 21.23
C PRO A 19 12.04 -10.97 20.74
N PRO A 20 11.11 -11.32 21.64
CA PRO A 20 9.90 -12.01 21.24
C PRO A 20 8.94 -11.03 20.55
N VAL A 21 8.48 -11.38 19.36
CA VAL A 21 7.62 -10.55 18.50
C VAL A 21 6.49 -11.44 17.98
N LEU A 22 5.26 -10.95 18.06
CA LEU A 22 4.10 -11.61 17.48
C LEU A 22 3.70 -10.87 16.22
N VAL A 23 3.92 -11.51 15.07
CA VAL A 23 3.44 -11.03 13.78
C VAL A 23 2.26 -11.91 13.38
N ILE A 24 1.08 -11.31 13.27
CA ILE A 24 -0.06 -11.96 12.66
C ILE A 24 -0.09 -11.46 11.21
N SER A 25 0.44 -12.29 10.31
CA SER A 25 0.29 -12.07 8.89
C SER A 25 -0.88 -12.89 8.41
N LEU A 26 -1.94 -12.22 8.00
CA LEU A 26 -2.96 -12.84 7.17
C LEU A 26 -2.39 -12.85 5.74
N ILE A 27 -1.67 -13.92 5.40
CA ILE A 27 -1.01 -14.10 4.10
C ILE A 27 -1.93 -14.90 3.20
N PHE A 28 -2.16 -14.42 1.98
CA PHE A 28 -3.00 -15.09 0.99
C PHE A 28 -2.17 -15.47 -0.23
N VAL A 29 -2.31 -16.72 -0.64
CA VAL A 29 -1.68 -17.30 -1.82
C VAL A 29 -2.79 -17.93 -2.65
N SER A 30 -2.98 -17.47 -3.88
CA SER A 30 -3.76 -18.19 -4.88
C SER A 30 -3.03 -19.49 -5.22
N SER A 31 -3.72 -20.61 -5.02
CA SER A 31 -3.31 -22.01 -5.20
C SER A 31 -2.26 -22.32 -6.29
N LEU A 32 -1.25 -23.13 -5.94
CA LEU A 32 -0.68 -24.23 -6.74
C LEU A 32 -0.03 -25.28 -5.80
N PRO A 33 0.00 -26.59 -6.16
CA PRO A 33 0.31 -27.67 -5.22
C PRO A 33 1.78 -28.09 -5.30
N VAL A 34 2.51 -28.12 -4.18
CA VAL A 34 3.73 -28.95 -4.07
C VAL A 34 3.88 -29.45 -2.64
N ALA A 35 3.94 -30.77 -2.50
CA ALA A 35 4.28 -31.47 -1.28
C ALA A 35 5.78 -31.33 -0.97
N MET A 36 6.15 -31.19 0.30
CA MET A 36 7.53 -31.42 0.75
C MET A 36 7.56 -32.10 2.14
N PRO A 37 8.61 -32.92 2.41
CA PRO A 37 8.61 -33.90 3.48
C PRO A 37 9.21 -33.38 4.78
N HIS A 38 8.83 -34.04 5.88
CA HIS A 38 9.33 -33.83 7.23
C HIS A 38 10.80 -34.24 7.40
N THR A 39 11.62 -33.43 8.08
CA THR A 39 12.33 -33.83 9.33
C THR A 39 13.21 -32.71 9.93
N LEU A 40 13.27 -32.73 11.28
CA LEU A 40 14.29 -32.20 12.23
C LEU A 40 14.37 -30.68 12.52
N ALA A 41 13.87 -30.25 13.70
CA ALA A 41 14.71 -29.95 14.87
C ALA A 41 13.89 -29.33 16.04
N LYS A 42 13.86 -30.05 17.16
CA LYS A 42 12.99 -29.89 18.34
C LYS A 42 13.28 -28.69 19.26
N SER A 43 13.88 -27.61 18.75
CA SER A 43 14.16 -26.39 19.54
C SER A 43 13.73 -25.08 18.86
N ALA A 44 13.15 -25.16 17.67
CA ALA A 44 12.47 -24.06 16.97
C ALA A 44 10.95 -24.03 17.24
N LEU A 45 10.46 -25.00 18.02
CA LEU A 45 9.05 -25.36 18.12
C LEU A 45 8.16 -24.34 18.85
N GLU A 46 8.70 -23.37 19.59
CA GLU A 46 7.89 -22.29 20.17
C GLU A 46 7.76 -21.04 19.27
N ILE A 47 8.66 -20.87 18.29
CA ILE A 47 8.54 -19.82 17.28
C ILE A 47 7.78 -20.36 16.05
N GLU A 48 7.95 -21.64 15.72
CA GLU A 48 7.10 -22.33 14.74
C GLU A 48 5.66 -22.51 15.22
N TYR A 49 5.36 -22.57 16.53
CA TYR A 49 3.97 -22.67 16.97
C TYR A 49 3.12 -21.44 16.65
N VAL A 50 3.77 -20.29 16.42
CA VAL A 50 3.12 -19.03 15.99
C VAL A 50 3.08 -18.93 14.46
N LEU A 51 4.05 -19.53 13.76
CA LEU A 51 4.11 -19.56 12.29
C LEU A 51 3.35 -20.75 11.67
N ALA A 52 3.01 -21.81 12.41
CA ALA A 52 2.30 -22.97 11.86
C ALA A 52 0.76 -22.80 11.83
N ARG A 53 0.24 -21.71 12.41
CA ARG A 53 -1.14 -21.27 12.20
C ARG A 53 -1.18 -19.95 11.44
N HIS A 54 -0.56 -19.91 10.26
CA HIS A 54 -1.03 -19.02 9.21
C HIS A 54 -2.46 -19.46 8.85
N GLN A 55 -3.46 -18.91 9.52
CA GLN A 55 -4.85 -19.08 9.10
C GLN A 55 -5.01 -18.26 7.82
N VAL A 56 -5.02 -18.97 6.69
CA VAL A 56 -5.22 -18.42 5.35
C VAL A 56 -6.69 -18.02 5.25
N LEU A 57 -6.92 -16.73 5.10
CA LEU A 57 -8.24 -16.11 5.07
C LEU A 57 -8.44 -15.45 3.70
N ASP A 58 -8.88 -16.20 2.69
CA ASP A 58 -9.06 -15.61 1.36
C ASP A 58 -10.11 -14.48 1.40
N THR A 59 -9.65 -13.22 1.45
CA THR A 59 -10.53 -12.06 1.56
C THR A 59 -10.22 -11.04 0.49
N HIS A 60 -11.21 -10.82 -0.36
CA HIS A 60 -11.44 -9.49 -0.88
C HIS A 60 -12.02 -8.61 0.23
N ALA A 61 -11.82 -7.30 0.13
CA ALA A 61 -12.64 -6.36 0.88
C ALA A 61 -13.88 -6.03 0.08
N ASP A 62 -15.01 -6.00 0.76
CA ASP A 62 -16.25 -5.45 0.20
C ASP A 62 -16.03 -3.96 -0.09
N ALA A 63 -16.21 -3.54 -1.34
CA ALA A 63 -15.87 -2.18 -1.77
C ALA A 63 -16.70 -1.09 -1.07
N ARG A 64 -17.91 -1.43 -0.60
CA ARG A 64 -18.82 -0.48 0.06
C ARG A 64 -18.48 -0.28 1.53
N THR A 65 -18.14 -1.36 2.22
CA THR A 65 -17.93 -1.38 3.69
C THR A 65 -16.46 -1.45 4.09
N GLY A 66 -15.57 -1.82 3.17
CA GLY A 66 -14.17 -2.17 3.45
C GLY A 66 -13.99 -3.52 4.14
N TYR A 67 -15.07 -4.14 4.63
CA TYR A 67 -15.01 -5.33 5.46
C TYR A 67 -14.41 -6.51 4.70
N LEU A 68 -13.66 -7.34 5.43
CA LEU A 68 -12.98 -8.48 4.82
C LEU A 68 -14.01 -9.60 4.61
N GLN A 69 -14.07 -10.10 3.38
CA GLN A 69 -14.88 -11.25 3.03
C GLN A 69 -14.29 -12.51 3.63
N HIS A 70 -15.10 -13.42 4.14
CA HIS A 70 -14.61 -14.67 4.69
C HIS A 70 -15.55 -15.81 4.29
N SER A 71 -14.96 -16.97 4.04
CA SER A 71 -15.68 -18.23 3.91
C SER A 71 -15.90 -18.84 5.29
N GLY A 72 -17.04 -19.50 5.52
CA GLY A 72 -17.27 -20.30 6.73
C GLY A 72 -18.46 -19.91 7.62
N SER A 73 -19.32 -18.96 7.22
CA SER A 73 -20.48 -18.57 8.03
C SER A 73 -21.70 -19.47 7.84
N GLY A 74 -21.57 -20.80 7.69
CA GLY A 74 -22.71 -21.74 7.60
C GLY A 74 -23.77 -21.45 6.52
N LYS A 75 -23.57 -20.44 5.67
CA LYS A 75 -24.49 -20.02 4.63
C LYS A 75 -24.22 -20.90 3.43
N LYS A 76 -25.25 -21.66 3.04
CA LYS A 76 -25.22 -22.72 2.01
C LYS A 76 -24.54 -22.30 0.69
N TYR A 77 -24.46 -20.99 0.39
CA TYR A 77 -23.77 -20.41 -0.78
C TYR A 77 -23.22 -18.98 -0.57
N GLY A 78 -22.91 -18.52 0.65
CA GLY A 78 -22.64 -17.09 0.91
C GLY A 78 -21.28 -16.78 1.54
N TYR A 79 -20.43 -16.01 0.83
CA TYR A 79 -19.35 -15.25 1.46
C TYR A 79 -19.97 -14.24 2.45
N GLY A 80 -19.52 -14.26 3.70
CA GLY A 80 -19.84 -13.20 4.67
C GLY A 80 -18.80 -12.09 4.57
N SER A 81 -19.16 -10.86 4.92
CA SER A 81 -18.19 -9.79 5.16
C SER A 81 -18.30 -9.33 6.61
N ALA A 82 -17.16 -9.12 7.25
CA ALA A 82 -17.12 -8.66 8.63
C ALA A 82 -15.94 -7.70 8.86
N PRO A 83 -16.07 -6.75 9.79
CA PRO A 83 -14.96 -5.91 10.16
C PRO A 83 -13.86 -6.73 10.84
N ILE A 84 -12.63 -6.25 10.73
CA ILE A 84 -11.43 -6.99 11.14
C ILE A 84 -11.43 -7.36 12.63
N ASP A 85 -11.97 -6.52 13.51
CA ASP A 85 -12.04 -6.78 14.95
C ASP A 85 -12.90 -8.03 15.27
N LYS A 86 -14.03 -8.18 14.56
CA LYS A 86 -14.91 -9.35 14.70
C LYS A 86 -14.26 -10.62 14.16
N LEU A 87 -13.54 -10.52 13.05
CA LEU A 87 -12.79 -11.64 12.49
C LEU A 87 -11.69 -12.09 13.46
N LEU A 88 -10.88 -11.14 13.96
CA LEU A 88 -9.86 -11.44 14.96
C LEU A 88 -10.46 -12.08 16.21
N MET A 89 -11.60 -11.56 16.71
CA MET A 89 -12.31 -12.14 17.86
C MET A 89 -12.79 -13.56 17.60
N SER A 90 -13.42 -13.79 16.44
CA SER A 90 -13.97 -15.09 16.07
C SER A 90 -12.89 -16.15 15.88
N TRP A 91 -11.72 -15.76 15.37
CA TRP A 91 -10.70 -16.70 14.92
C TRP A 91 -9.61 -16.94 15.96
N LEU A 92 -9.13 -15.87 16.59
CA LEU A 92 -8.12 -15.97 17.65
C LEU A 92 -8.77 -16.35 18.99
N GLY A 93 -10.06 -16.02 19.16
CA GLY A 93 -10.78 -16.19 20.40
C GLY A 93 -10.41 -15.15 21.45
N LYS A 94 -11.34 -14.92 22.40
CA LYS A 94 -11.17 -13.95 23.50
C LYS A 94 -9.90 -14.20 24.32
N GLY A 95 -9.56 -15.46 24.57
CA GLY A 95 -8.39 -15.83 25.37
C GLY A 95 -7.06 -15.36 24.75
N LEU A 96 -6.89 -15.52 23.43
CA LEU A 96 -5.67 -15.08 22.76
C LEU A 96 -5.61 -13.55 22.65
N LEU A 97 -6.74 -12.90 22.38
CA LEU A 97 -6.81 -11.44 22.37
C LEU A 97 -6.51 -10.81 23.74
N ASN A 98 -6.99 -11.40 24.83
CA ASN A 98 -6.62 -10.96 26.18
C ASN A 98 -5.12 -11.14 26.46
N ARG A 99 -4.51 -12.22 25.98
CA ARG A 99 -3.06 -12.42 26.06
C ARG A 99 -2.29 -11.40 25.23
N LEU A 100 -2.79 -11.04 24.05
CA LEU A 100 -2.22 -9.98 23.21
C LEU A 100 -2.22 -8.64 23.94
N LEU A 101 -3.33 -8.28 24.61
CA LEU A 101 -3.43 -7.06 25.42
C LEU A 101 -2.47 -7.05 26.61
N ALA A 102 -2.37 -8.16 27.33
CA ALA A 102 -1.47 -8.29 28.48
C ALA A 102 0.02 -8.35 28.07
N CYS A 103 0.30 -8.61 26.80
CA CYS A 103 1.65 -8.78 26.31
C CYS A 103 2.34 -7.43 26.08
N SER A 104 3.46 -7.18 26.76
CA SER A 104 4.30 -5.98 26.56
C SER A 104 5.17 -6.03 25.29
N ARG A 105 5.10 -7.14 24.54
CA ARG A 105 5.93 -7.36 23.35
C ARG A 105 5.40 -6.59 22.13
N ARG A 106 6.24 -6.57 21.09
CA ARG A 106 5.87 -5.98 19.81
C ARG A 106 4.82 -6.81 19.10
N LYS A 107 3.75 -6.16 18.63
CA LYS A 107 2.54 -6.80 18.09
C LYS A 107 2.15 -6.16 16.77
N THR A 108 2.35 -6.88 15.68
CA THR A 108 2.09 -6.34 14.34
C THR A 108 1.02 -7.15 13.64
N LEU A 109 0.06 -6.44 13.04
CA LEU A 109 -0.95 -7.00 12.13
C LEU A 109 -0.61 -6.58 10.71
N VAL A 110 -0.56 -7.54 9.79
CA VAL A 110 -0.48 -7.27 8.35
C VAL A 110 -1.80 -7.65 7.70
N ILE A 111 -2.41 -6.70 6.98
CA ILE A 111 -3.65 -6.87 6.24
C ILE A 111 -3.31 -6.90 4.74
N GLN A 112 -3.27 -8.10 4.17
CA GLN A 112 -2.96 -8.32 2.76
C GLN A 112 -4.25 -8.39 1.91
N SER A 113 -5.08 -7.35 1.91
CA SER A 113 -6.31 -7.31 1.08
C SER A 113 -6.27 -6.16 0.06
N CYS A 114 -7.31 -6.01 -0.76
CA CYS A 114 -7.44 -4.85 -1.66
C CYS A 114 -7.63 -3.56 -0.87
N GLY A 115 -7.40 -2.42 -1.53
CA GLY A 115 -7.33 -1.10 -0.88
C GLY A 115 -8.52 -0.74 -0.02
N ALA A 116 -9.73 -1.19 -0.39
CA ALA A 116 -10.96 -0.92 0.35
C ALA A 116 -10.87 -1.32 1.84
N ALA A 117 -10.08 -2.35 2.18
CA ALA A 117 -9.84 -2.75 3.58
C ALA A 117 -9.15 -1.65 4.43
N MET A 118 -8.35 -0.81 3.79
CA MET A 118 -7.56 0.23 4.45
C MET A 118 -8.04 1.64 4.12
N THR A 119 -8.83 1.80 3.06
CA THR A 119 -9.29 3.11 2.57
C THR A 119 -10.74 3.42 2.90
N ASN A 120 -11.57 2.43 3.25
CA ASN A 120 -12.92 2.70 3.74
C ASN A 120 -12.88 3.37 5.12
N GLU A 121 -13.60 4.48 5.28
CA GLU A 121 -13.53 5.30 6.49
C GLU A 121 -14.04 4.58 7.75
N GLU A 122 -15.16 3.86 7.65
CA GLU A 122 -15.75 3.15 8.80
C GLU A 122 -14.85 2.02 9.26
N HIS A 123 -14.34 1.22 8.32
CA HIS A 123 -13.44 0.12 8.65
C HIS A 123 -12.08 0.62 9.15
N LEU A 124 -11.56 1.73 8.61
CA LEU A 124 -10.34 2.36 9.10
C LEU A 124 -10.48 2.83 10.56
N LYS A 125 -11.63 3.37 10.97
CA LYS A 125 -11.88 3.71 12.39
C LYS A 125 -11.73 2.49 13.30
N ILE A 126 -12.25 1.34 12.86
CA ILE A 126 -12.13 0.06 13.59
C ILE A 126 -10.66 -0.36 13.68
N ILE A 127 -9.91 -0.29 12.57
CA ILE A 127 -8.48 -0.65 12.53
C ILE A 127 -7.66 0.26 13.46
N LYS A 128 -7.90 1.59 13.43
CA LYS A 128 -7.26 2.53 14.35
C LYS A 128 -7.60 2.20 15.81
N GLY A 129 -8.83 1.78 16.08
CA GLY A 129 -9.27 1.29 17.39
C GLY A 129 -8.44 0.12 17.92
N LEU A 130 -7.99 -0.79 17.05
CA LEU A 130 -7.11 -1.90 17.46
C LEU A 130 -5.74 -1.42 17.96
N VAL A 131 -5.18 -0.36 17.36
CA VAL A 131 -3.93 0.25 17.82
C VAL A 131 -4.17 1.08 19.09
N HIS A 132 -5.25 1.85 19.12
CA HIS A 132 -5.62 2.69 20.27
C HIS A 132 -5.80 1.82 21.54
N ASN A 133 -6.49 0.69 21.40
CA ASN A 133 -6.72 -0.28 22.47
C ASN A 133 -5.50 -1.18 22.74
N LYS A 134 -4.33 -0.88 22.16
CA LYS A 134 -3.05 -1.58 22.38
C LYS A 134 -3.03 -3.07 22.00
N TYR A 135 -3.97 -3.54 21.18
CA TYR A 135 -3.90 -4.89 20.61
C TYR A 135 -2.70 -5.03 19.68
N PHE A 136 -2.39 -3.99 18.91
CA PHE A 136 -1.24 -3.91 18.03
C PHE A 136 -0.50 -2.59 18.21
N ASP A 137 0.81 -2.60 17.96
CA ASP A 137 1.66 -1.40 17.95
C ASP A 137 1.98 -0.91 16.53
N LEU A 138 1.62 -1.72 15.53
CA LEU A 138 1.78 -1.43 14.12
C LEU A 138 0.74 -2.26 13.35
N ILE A 139 -0.04 -1.60 12.51
CA ILE A 139 -0.83 -2.26 11.48
C ILE A 139 -0.30 -1.80 10.13
N LEU A 140 -0.02 -2.75 9.24
CA LEU A 140 0.39 -2.49 7.87
C LEU A 140 -0.67 -3.08 6.93
N GLY A 141 -1.11 -2.30 5.96
CA GLY A 141 -1.94 -2.78 4.87
C GLY A 141 -1.64 -2.01 3.59
N TYR A 142 -2.40 -2.31 2.55
CA TYR A 142 -2.21 -1.73 1.22
C TYR A 142 -3.38 -0.82 0.88
N GLY A 143 -3.09 0.34 0.30
CA GLY A 143 -4.07 1.39 -0.02
C GLY A 143 -4.42 1.50 -1.50
N GLY A 144 -3.83 0.68 -2.37
CA GLY A 144 -4.08 0.69 -3.81
C GLY A 144 -5.32 -0.13 -4.20
N VAL A 145 -5.80 0.03 -5.43
CA VAL A 145 -6.99 -0.68 -5.95
C VAL A 145 -6.88 -2.20 -5.77
N ALA A 146 -5.68 -2.75 -5.99
CA ALA A 146 -5.40 -4.16 -5.80
C ALA A 146 -4.06 -4.37 -5.07
N THR A 147 -3.98 -5.49 -4.38
CA THR A 147 -2.74 -6.01 -3.79
C THR A 147 -2.36 -7.25 -4.57
N ILE A 148 -1.16 -7.28 -5.13
CA ILE A 148 -0.68 -8.41 -5.95
C ILE A 148 0.31 -9.23 -5.10
N PRO A 149 -0.11 -10.38 -4.53
CA PRO A 149 0.69 -11.12 -3.56
C PRO A 149 2.08 -11.48 -4.05
N SER A 150 2.21 -11.91 -5.31
CA SER A 150 3.48 -12.33 -5.91
C SER A 150 4.51 -11.19 -5.98
N ILE A 151 4.06 -9.94 -6.11
CA ILE A 151 4.94 -8.77 -6.17
C ILE A 151 5.41 -8.38 -4.75
N ILE A 152 4.50 -8.39 -3.77
CA ILE A 152 4.80 -7.93 -2.41
C ILE A 152 5.39 -9.02 -1.50
N ALA A 153 5.34 -10.30 -1.90
CA ALA A 153 5.71 -11.42 -1.04
C ALA A 153 7.13 -11.30 -0.49
N TYR A 154 8.09 -10.89 -1.33
CA TYR A 154 9.49 -10.74 -0.94
C TYR A 154 9.70 -9.62 0.09
N SER A 155 9.23 -8.41 -0.23
CA SER A 155 9.33 -7.25 0.67
C SER A 155 8.59 -7.48 1.99
N LEU A 156 7.41 -8.11 1.94
CA LEU A 156 6.65 -8.46 3.13
C LEU A 156 7.36 -9.53 3.97
N SER A 157 7.89 -10.59 3.37
CA SER A 157 8.66 -11.62 4.09
C SER A 157 9.87 -11.01 4.79
N LYS A 158 10.61 -10.13 4.09
CA LYS A 158 11.73 -9.37 4.66
C LYS A 158 11.27 -8.48 5.81
N PHE A 159 10.14 -7.80 5.68
CA PHE A 159 9.54 -6.98 6.73
C PHE A 159 9.21 -7.82 7.98
N ILE A 160 8.56 -8.97 7.81
CA ILE A 160 8.18 -9.88 8.91
C ILE A 160 9.42 -10.37 9.64
N VAL A 161 10.40 -10.90 8.90
CA VAL A 161 11.66 -11.38 9.47
C VAL A 161 12.35 -10.27 10.26
N LYS A 162 12.50 -9.07 9.67
CA LYS A 162 13.15 -7.96 10.36
C LYS A 162 12.37 -7.45 11.56
N ARG A 163 11.04 -7.45 11.50
CA ARG A 163 10.17 -7.07 12.63
C ARG A 163 10.43 -7.99 13.80
N ILE A 164 10.61 -9.29 13.55
CA ILE A 164 10.89 -10.31 14.56
C ILE A 164 12.32 -10.17 15.10
N THR A 165 13.32 -10.15 14.22
CA THR A 165 14.72 -10.31 14.61
C THR A 165 15.41 -9.02 15.03
N HIS A 166 14.98 -7.86 14.52
CA HIS A 166 15.66 -6.58 14.75
C HIS A 166 14.81 -5.61 15.55
N LYS A 167 15.45 -4.77 16.38
CA LYS A 167 14.79 -3.70 17.16
C LYS A 167 14.61 -2.40 16.34
N GLN A 168 14.12 -2.52 15.12
CA GLN A 168 13.87 -1.36 14.26
C GLN A 168 12.51 -0.73 14.55
N THR A 169 12.45 0.60 14.39
CA THR A 169 11.18 1.36 14.42
C THR A 169 10.30 0.99 13.22
N PRO A 170 8.97 1.18 13.28
CA PRO A 170 8.09 0.97 12.12
C PRO A 170 8.58 1.71 10.87
N ARG A 171 9.03 2.96 11.01
CA ARG A 171 9.54 3.76 9.89
C ARG A 171 10.76 3.11 9.23
N GLN A 172 11.76 2.69 10.01
CA GLN A 172 12.96 2.02 9.49
C GLN A 172 12.66 0.66 8.85
N LEU A 173 11.67 -0.07 9.35
CA LEU A 173 11.22 -1.33 8.77
C LEU A 173 10.56 -1.10 7.40
N ILE A 174 9.63 -0.14 7.33
CA ILE A 174 8.96 0.24 6.08
C ILE A 174 9.99 0.70 5.05
N GLU A 175 10.93 1.56 5.46
CA GLU A 175 12.00 2.05 4.59
C GLU A 175 12.87 0.93 4.02
N SER A 176 13.42 0.07 4.89
CA SER A 176 14.42 -0.92 4.46
C SER A 176 13.83 -2.21 3.86
N CYS A 177 12.51 -2.44 4.01
CA CYS A 177 11.85 -3.65 3.52
C CYS A 177 10.82 -3.39 2.44
N ILE A 178 10.00 -2.34 2.57
CA ILE A 178 8.89 -2.07 1.65
C ILE A 178 9.28 -1.02 0.62
N ILE A 179 9.76 0.15 1.06
CA ILE A 179 10.13 1.25 0.17
C ILE A 179 11.32 0.90 -0.73
N GLY A 180 12.26 0.09 -0.23
CA GLY A 180 13.37 -0.42 -1.01
C GLY A 180 12.96 -1.33 -2.19
N ASP A 181 11.72 -1.82 -2.19
CA ASP A 181 11.15 -2.61 -3.28
C ASP A 181 10.26 -1.71 -4.15
N ILE A 182 10.89 -1.07 -5.13
CA ILE A 182 10.25 -0.06 -5.97
C ILE A 182 9.09 -0.65 -6.78
N ASP A 183 9.20 -1.90 -7.25
CA ASP A 183 8.16 -2.52 -8.06
C ASP A 183 6.95 -2.89 -7.21
N ALA A 184 7.15 -3.35 -5.98
CA ALA A 184 6.08 -3.47 -5.00
C ALA A 184 5.40 -2.12 -4.71
N MET A 185 6.17 -1.05 -4.54
CA MET A 185 5.60 0.28 -4.26
C MET A 185 4.83 0.91 -5.42
N LYS A 186 5.23 0.62 -6.67
CA LYS A 186 4.46 1.04 -7.86
C LYS A 186 3.09 0.34 -7.88
N ALA A 187 3.09 -0.98 -7.68
CA ALA A 187 1.88 -1.79 -7.75
C ALA A 187 0.96 -1.58 -6.53
N CYS A 188 1.53 -1.55 -5.33
CA CYS A 188 0.81 -1.68 -4.06
C CYS A 188 1.30 -0.62 -3.05
N PRO A 189 0.78 0.61 -3.10
CA PRO A 189 1.10 1.61 -2.07
C PRO A 189 0.60 1.14 -0.71
N VAL A 190 1.26 1.57 0.36
CA VAL A 190 1.02 1.06 1.71
C VAL A 190 0.40 2.10 2.62
N ILE A 191 -0.48 1.63 3.50
CA ILE A 191 -0.98 2.40 4.64
C ILE A 191 -0.46 1.72 5.89
N TYR A 192 0.23 2.48 6.75
CA TYR A 192 0.64 1.99 8.06
C TYR A 192 0.03 2.84 9.18
N ILE A 193 -0.30 2.18 10.28
CA ILE A 193 -1.00 2.77 11.41
C ILE A 193 -0.20 2.49 12.67
N VAL A 194 0.18 3.55 13.38
CA VAL A 194 1.05 3.50 14.56
C VAL A 194 0.57 4.47 15.64
N PRO A 195 0.88 4.18 16.92
CA PRO A 195 0.73 5.18 17.97
C PRO A 195 1.83 6.25 17.82
N GLU A 196 1.47 7.52 17.90
CA GLU A 196 2.39 8.65 17.86
C GLU A 196 1.90 9.80 18.74
N LYS A 197 2.75 10.26 19.66
CA LYS A 197 2.50 11.42 20.54
C LYS A 197 1.12 11.40 21.24
N GLY A 198 0.66 10.23 21.65
CA GLY A 198 -0.62 10.06 22.35
C GLY A 198 -1.84 9.86 21.45
N ASP A 199 -1.66 9.90 20.13
CA ASP A 199 -2.70 9.60 19.14
C ASP A 199 -2.37 8.35 18.31
N VAL A 200 -3.31 7.88 17.50
CA VAL A 200 -3.12 6.85 16.49
C VAL A 200 -3.16 7.50 15.12
N VAL A 201 -2.03 7.44 14.42
CA VAL A 201 -1.87 8.05 13.10
C VAL A 201 -1.81 6.98 12.03
N ALA A 202 -2.56 7.19 10.95
CA ALA A 202 -2.45 6.42 9.73
C ALA A 202 -1.70 7.24 8.69
N ARG A 203 -0.77 6.62 7.97
CA ARG A 203 0.00 7.27 6.91
C ARG A 203 -0.04 6.44 5.65
N PHE A 204 -0.38 7.10 4.56
CA PHE A 204 -0.23 6.54 3.23
C PHE A 204 1.19 6.79 2.75
N VAL A 205 1.78 5.79 2.10
CA VAL A 205 3.08 5.88 1.42
C VAL A 205 2.89 5.38 0.01
N GLY A 206 3.19 6.23 -0.97
CA GLY A 206 3.05 5.91 -2.38
C GLY A 206 4.30 6.26 -3.18
N HIS A 207 4.45 5.61 -4.32
CA HIS A 207 5.48 5.93 -5.30
C HIS A 207 4.90 6.87 -6.37
N HIS A 208 5.67 7.88 -6.76
CA HIS A 208 5.40 8.73 -7.91
C HIS A 208 5.81 7.99 -9.18
N HIS A 209 4.81 7.45 -9.88
CA HIS A 209 4.95 6.62 -11.07
C HIS A 209 4.08 7.15 -12.20
N PRO A 210 4.49 8.22 -12.90
CA PRO A 210 3.83 8.60 -14.13
C PRO A 210 4.04 7.51 -15.21
N PRO A 211 3.09 7.36 -16.15
CA PRO A 211 1.88 8.16 -16.35
C PRO A 211 0.71 7.93 -15.37
N GLU A 212 0.77 6.90 -14.55
CA GLU A 212 -0.39 6.39 -13.81
C GLU A 212 -0.68 7.19 -12.52
N ARG A 213 0.37 7.52 -11.78
CA ARG A 213 0.29 8.04 -10.41
C ARG A 213 1.29 9.16 -10.17
N VAL A 214 0.82 10.26 -9.58
CA VAL A 214 1.69 11.38 -9.20
C VAL A 214 1.54 11.69 -7.72
N LEU A 215 2.67 11.85 -7.04
CA LEU A 215 2.75 12.10 -5.59
C LEU A 215 2.07 11.01 -4.73
N GLY A 216 1.94 9.80 -5.28
CA GLY A 216 1.21 8.72 -4.60
C GLY A 216 -0.30 8.72 -4.84
N PHE A 217 -0.85 9.67 -5.60
CA PHE A 217 -2.28 9.78 -5.90
C PHE A 217 -2.62 9.20 -7.27
N ASP A 218 -3.63 8.32 -7.25
CA ASP A 218 -4.34 7.88 -8.44
C ASP A 218 -5.43 8.93 -8.69
N PHE A 219 -5.24 9.77 -9.70
CA PHE A 219 -6.26 10.72 -10.14
C PHE A 219 -6.49 10.52 -11.63
N HIS A 220 -7.75 10.31 -11.99
CA HIS A 220 -8.21 10.18 -13.36
C HIS A 220 -9.36 11.16 -13.53
N GLY A 221 -9.27 11.99 -14.57
CA GLY A 221 -10.21 13.08 -14.78
C GLY A 221 -9.80 13.99 -15.92
N CYS A 222 -10.75 14.45 -16.70
CA CYS A 222 -10.50 15.48 -17.72
C CYS A 222 -11.13 16.81 -17.27
N GLY A 223 -10.32 17.85 -17.11
CA GLY A 223 -10.78 19.21 -16.83
C GLY A 223 -11.18 20.01 -18.08
N GLY A 224 -11.46 19.33 -19.20
CA GLY A 224 -11.92 19.96 -20.44
C GLY A 224 -13.16 20.82 -20.22
N LYS A 225 -13.32 21.89 -21.02
CA LYS A 225 -14.39 22.88 -20.84
C LYS A 225 -15.77 22.20 -20.71
N GLY A 226 -16.52 22.59 -19.68
CA GLY A 226 -17.94 22.25 -19.52
C GLY A 226 -18.27 20.78 -19.21
N GLY A 227 -17.28 19.92 -18.97
CA GLY A 227 -17.54 18.49 -18.82
C GLY A 227 -17.96 17.79 -20.12
N GLU A 228 -17.81 18.45 -21.26
CA GLU A 228 -18.19 17.94 -22.58
C GLU A 228 -17.30 16.78 -23.06
N CYS A 229 -16.12 16.64 -22.46
CA CYS A 229 -15.24 15.51 -22.76
C CYS A 229 -15.73 14.25 -22.05
N GLU A 230 -16.35 13.34 -22.79
CA GLU A 230 -16.66 11.98 -22.34
C GLU A 230 -15.37 11.15 -22.24
N TRP A 231 -14.57 11.39 -21.21
CA TRP A 231 -13.35 10.63 -20.95
C TRP A 231 -13.66 9.34 -20.21
N THR A 232 -12.81 8.35 -20.38
CA THR A 232 -12.81 7.07 -19.67
C THR A 232 -11.48 6.86 -18.94
N PRO A 233 -11.42 6.04 -17.88
CA PRO A 233 -10.16 5.64 -17.28
C PRO A 233 -9.17 5.15 -18.35
N GLY A 234 -7.99 5.77 -18.41
CA GLY A 234 -6.97 5.53 -19.45
C GLY A 234 -6.85 6.65 -20.48
N ASP A 235 -7.89 7.48 -20.66
CA ASP A 235 -7.81 8.65 -21.57
C ASP A 235 -6.99 9.80 -20.99
N THR A 236 -6.74 9.79 -19.68
CA THR A 236 -6.00 10.84 -18.97
C THR A 236 -4.74 10.27 -18.35
N TYR A 237 -3.62 10.97 -18.50
CA TYR A 237 -2.33 10.51 -18.00
C TYR A 237 -1.48 11.66 -17.47
N TRP A 238 -0.55 11.34 -16.59
CA TRP A 238 0.39 12.30 -16.03
C TRP A 238 1.63 12.44 -16.89
N ARG A 239 1.93 13.69 -17.28
CA ARG A 239 3.24 14.09 -17.79
C ARG A 239 4.07 14.65 -16.66
N THR A 240 5.35 14.32 -16.66
CA THR A 240 6.29 14.80 -15.63
C THR A 240 7.54 15.39 -16.26
N SER A 241 7.92 16.56 -15.76
CA SER A 241 9.22 17.20 -16.00
C SER A 241 10.10 17.05 -14.75
N LYS A 242 11.33 17.59 -14.77
CA LYS A 242 12.28 17.48 -13.64
C LYS A 242 11.71 17.91 -12.28
N LYS A 243 10.80 18.88 -12.23
CA LYS A 243 10.25 19.44 -10.98
C LYS A 243 8.75 19.62 -10.98
N THR A 244 8.10 19.40 -12.12
CA THR A 244 6.68 19.63 -12.29
C THR A 244 5.99 18.45 -12.93
N PHE A 245 4.68 18.42 -12.81
CA PHE A 245 3.80 17.44 -13.42
C PHE A 245 2.53 18.12 -13.89
N SER A 246 1.92 17.58 -14.93
CA SER A 246 0.66 18.05 -15.48
C SER A 246 -0.12 16.85 -15.99
N MET A 247 -1.43 16.85 -15.85
CA MET A 247 -2.29 15.85 -16.45
C MET A 247 -2.67 16.26 -17.86
N GLU A 248 -2.81 15.30 -18.76
CA GLU A 248 -3.24 15.50 -20.13
C GLU A 248 -4.34 14.49 -20.49
N CYS A 249 -5.35 14.95 -21.23
CA CYS A 249 -6.38 14.09 -21.81
C CYS A 249 -6.07 13.84 -23.30
N ILE A 250 -5.97 12.58 -23.70
CA ILE A 250 -5.71 12.15 -25.08
C ILE A 250 -6.89 12.50 -25.99
N ARG A 251 -8.14 12.42 -25.47
CA ARG A 251 -9.36 12.66 -26.26
C ARG A 251 -9.54 14.11 -26.71
N CYS A 252 -9.51 15.05 -25.77
CA CYS A 252 -9.80 16.47 -26.06
C CYS A 252 -8.54 17.35 -26.01
N SER A 253 -7.35 16.76 -25.82
CA SER A 253 -6.07 17.49 -25.69
C SER A 253 -6.02 18.51 -24.54
N TRP A 254 -6.97 18.45 -23.59
CA TRP A 254 -6.92 19.28 -22.38
C TRP A 254 -5.65 18.96 -21.58
N ARG A 255 -5.05 19.98 -20.98
CA ARG A 255 -3.89 19.85 -20.11
C ARG A 255 -4.08 20.67 -18.83
N SER A 256 -3.77 20.10 -17.68
CA SER A 256 -3.72 20.86 -16.43
C SER A 256 -2.58 21.88 -16.44
N VAL A 257 -2.60 22.81 -15.49
CA VAL A 257 -1.40 23.59 -15.16
C VAL A 257 -0.25 22.68 -14.73
N ASN A 258 0.99 23.17 -14.88
CA ASN A 258 2.17 22.52 -14.32
C ASN A 258 2.19 22.73 -12.80
N LEU A 259 2.17 21.64 -12.06
CA LEU A 259 2.20 21.59 -10.60
C LEU A 259 3.51 21.01 -10.12
N GLY A 260 4.00 21.43 -8.97
CA GLY A 260 5.17 20.86 -8.30
C GLY A 260 4.82 20.32 -6.91
N THR A 261 5.78 19.64 -6.29
CA THR A 261 5.63 19.16 -4.90
C THR A 261 5.41 20.30 -3.89
N HIS A 262 5.96 21.48 -4.18
CA HIS A 262 5.84 22.67 -3.33
C HIS A 262 4.41 23.25 -3.28
N ASP A 263 3.54 22.89 -4.23
CA ASP A 263 2.13 23.27 -4.22
C ASP A 263 1.33 22.48 -3.17
N PHE A 264 1.92 21.46 -2.54
CA PHE A 264 1.26 20.55 -1.61
C PHE A 264 2.05 20.41 -0.30
N ASN A 265 1.93 21.39 0.58
CA ASN A 265 2.63 21.44 1.88
C ASN A 265 2.32 20.29 2.86
N TRP A 266 1.26 19.52 2.59
CA TRP A 266 0.83 18.37 3.39
C TRP A 266 1.35 17.03 2.84
N ILE A 267 1.98 17.04 1.67
CA ILE A 267 2.65 15.88 1.07
C ILE A 267 4.14 16.00 1.33
N THR A 268 4.75 14.95 1.88
CA THR A 268 6.18 14.95 2.20
C THR A 268 6.92 13.91 1.38
N VAL A 269 8.08 14.29 0.83
CA VAL A 269 9.03 13.33 0.23
C VAL A 269 9.65 12.50 1.35
N TRP A 270 9.73 11.18 1.18
CA TRP A 270 10.26 10.28 2.22
C TRP A 270 11.69 10.64 2.65
N GLY A 271 12.55 10.95 1.67
CA GLY A 271 13.93 11.39 1.85
C GLY A 271 14.62 11.60 0.51
N SER A 272 15.80 12.21 0.51
CA SER A 272 16.57 12.48 -0.72
C SER A 272 16.94 11.21 -1.49
N SER A 273 17.29 10.13 -0.78
CA SER A 273 17.56 8.80 -1.35
C SER A 273 16.32 8.13 -1.96
N HIS A 274 15.12 8.60 -1.60
CA HIS A 274 13.83 8.08 -2.04
C HIS A 274 12.95 9.22 -2.58
N SER A 275 13.51 10.04 -3.47
CA SER A 275 12.87 11.27 -3.98
C SER A 275 11.53 11.07 -4.70
N ARG A 276 11.23 9.84 -5.12
CA ARG A 276 9.95 9.44 -5.74
C ARG A 276 8.94 8.85 -4.76
N ILE A 277 9.28 8.72 -3.49
CA ILE A 277 8.40 8.17 -2.47
C ILE A 277 7.81 9.32 -1.68
N PHE A 278 6.49 9.33 -1.58
CA PHE A 278 5.72 10.38 -0.93
C PHE A 278 4.86 9.78 0.17
N TYR A 279 4.63 10.56 1.22
CA TYR A 279 3.73 10.16 2.29
C TYR A 279 2.96 11.35 2.85
N TYR A 280 1.80 11.05 3.42
CA TYR A 280 0.89 12.02 4.04
C TYR A 280 0.00 11.33 5.08
N LEU A 281 -0.69 12.11 5.91
CA LEU A 281 -1.67 11.58 6.87
C LEU A 281 -2.90 11.05 6.13
N PHE A 282 -3.33 9.84 6.48
CA PHE A 282 -4.44 9.15 5.81
C PHE A 282 -5.68 9.03 6.73
N PRO A 283 -6.90 9.25 6.21
CA PRO A 283 -7.18 9.90 4.92
C PRO A 283 -6.70 11.37 4.93
N PRO A 284 -6.40 11.95 3.76
CA PRO A 284 -6.14 13.38 3.67
C PRO A 284 -7.38 14.16 4.10
N ALA A 285 -7.19 15.36 4.65
CA ALA A 285 -8.30 16.24 5.02
C ALA A 285 -9.09 16.66 3.77
N ILE A 286 -10.39 16.95 3.92
CA ILE A 286 -11.25 17.34 2.79
C ILE A 286 -10.68 18.56 2.07
N GLU A 287 -10.17 19.54 2.82
CA GLU A 287 -9.56 20.75 2.28
C GLU A 287 -8.30 20.45 1.45
N GLN A 288 -7.55 19.42 1.81
CA GLN A 288 -6.36 18.97 1.10
C GLN A 288 -6.73 18.31 -0.23
N VAL A 289 -7.77 17.47 -0.22
CA VAL A 289 -8.32 16.85 -1.43
C VAL A 289 -8.87 17.92 -2.38
N GLU A 290 -9.65 18.87 -1.86
CA GLU A 290 -10.20 19.96 -2.67
C GLU A 290 -9.13 20.92 -3.16
N HIS A 291 -8.08 21.18 -2.37
CA HIS A 291 -6.92 21.93 -2.82
C HIS A 291 -6.20 21.22 -3.98
N PHE A 292 -6.05 19.89 -3.89
CA PHE A 292 -5.49 19.07 -4.96
C PHE A 292 -6.33 19.14 -6.24
N LYS A 293 -7.63 18.84 -6.15
CA LYS A 293 -8.56 18.92 -7.29
C LYS A 293 -8.54 20.29 -7.95
N ARG A 294 -8.69 21.37 -7.18
CA ARG A 294 -8.65 22.74 -7.73
C ARG A 294 -7.35 23.04 -8.46
N ASN A 295 -6.20 22.60 -7.94
CA ASN A 295 -4.93 22.85 -8.60
C ASN A 295 -4.77 22.03 -9.89
N VAL A 296 -5.31 20.81 -9.93
CA VAL A 296 -5.29 19.96 -11.12
C VAL A 296 -6.30 20.43 -12.18
N GLU A 297 -7.47 20.91 -11.75
CA GLU A 297 -8.57 21.36 -12.62
C GLU A 297 -8.43 22.82 -13.06
N LYS A 298 -7.51 23.60 -12.48
CA LYS A 298 -7.23 24.98 -12.90
C LYS A 298 -7.03 24.99 -14.42
N LEU A 299 -8.03 25.55 -15.10
CA LEU A 299 -8.11 25.66 -16.55
C LEU A 299 -6.85 26.36 -17.06
N THR A 300 -6.01 25.63 -17.80
CA THR A 300 -5.23 26.31 -18.83
C THR A 300 -6.23 26.78 -19.87
N LYS A 301 -6.21 28.08 -20.19
CA LYS A 301 -6.81 28.54 -21.44
C LYS A 301 -6.23 27.66 -22.56
N PRO A 302 -7.02 27.20 -23.54
CA PRO A 302 -6.48 26.47 -24.68
C PRO A 302 -5.27 27.26 -25.19
N GLN A 303 -4.11 26.61 -25.25
CA GLN A 303 -3.01 27.18 -26.01
C GLN A 303 -3.52 27.21 -27.44
N ASP A 304 -3.86 28.40 -27.92
CA ASP A 304 -4.08 28.64 -29.33
C ASP A 304 -2.81 28.18 -30.06
N ASN A 305 -2.83 26.96 -30.59
CA ASN A 305 -1.77 26.43 -31.45
C ASN A 305 -1.77 27.11 -32.84
N SER A 306 -2.22 28.37 -32.93
CA SER A 306 -2.21 29.20 -34.13
C SER A 306 -0.82 29.77 -34.46
N GLY A 307 0.23 29.40 -33.72
CA GLY A 307 1.59 29.91 -33.86
C GLY A 307 2.64 28.99 -34.49
N ALA A 308 2.28 27.83 -35.07
CA ALA A 308 3.24 26.95 -35.75
C ALA A 308 3.01 26.92 -37.28
N GLY A 309 2.87 28.09 -37.88
CA GLY A 309 2.96 28.29 -39.32
C GLY A 309 4.34 28.83 -39.71
N LYS A 310 4.98 28.15 -40.67
CA LYS A 310 6.15 28.58 -41.49
C LYS A 310 7.55 28.28 -40.95
N GLY A 311 7.97 27.03 -41.15
CA GLY A 311 9.35 26.65 -41.42
C GLY A 311 9.44 25.91 -42.76
N GLY A 312 8.99 26.54 -43.85
CA GLY A 312 9.13 25.99 -45.20
C GLY A 312 10.62 25.93 -45.57
N LYS A 313 11.19 24.72 -45.59
CA LYS A 313 12.49 24.44 -46.19
C LYS A 313 12.41 24.79 -47.68
N LYS A 314 13.15 25.82 -48.09
CA LYS A 314 13.40 26.14 -49.50
C LYS A 314 14.28 25.03 -50.07
N VAL A 315 13.71 24.16 -50.89
CA VAL A 315 14.48 23.21 -51.70
C VAL A 315 15.06 24.00 -52.85
N THR A 316 16.36 24.33 -52.78
CA THR A 316 17.14 24.75 -53.93
C THR A 316 17.59 23.50 -54.67
N SER A 317 17.04 23.29 -55.87
CA SER A 317 17.56 22.36 -56.86
C SER A 317 18.86 22.93 -57.46
N MET A 318 19.91 22.13 -57.43
CA MET A 318 20.96 22.10 -58.45
C MET A 318 20.92 20.72 -59.10
#